data_AF-A0A845V2X9-F1
#
_entry.id   AF-A0A845V2X9-F1
#
_cell.length_a   1.000
_cell.length_b   1.000
_cell.length_c   1.000
_cell.angle_alpha   90.00
_cell.angle_beta   90.00
_cell.angle_gamma   90.00
#
_symmetry.space_group_name_H-M   'P 1'
#
loop_
_entity.id
_entity.type
_entity.pdbx_description
1 polymer ?
#
loop_
_entity_poly.entity_id
_entity_poly.type
_entity_poly.pdbx_seq_one_letter_code
_entity_poly.pdbx_strand_id
1 'polypeptide(L)'
;MIFALVGAIVILASPWIFLYFSPSPKNRPHLRKINGAILAIAALACGLLALWIRQTLAGSEDFQWWPAVALAYSALLFPTILLIGGLIRNFYLFPDRK
;
A
#
# COMPACT_ATOMS: atom_id res chain seq x y z
N MET A 1 -14.02 2.91 -16.76
CA MET A 1 -13.89 1.44 -16.67
C MET A 1 -12.46 0.98 -16.44
N ILE A 2 -11.48 1.40 -17.25
CA ILE A 2 -10.07 1.00 -17.11
C ILE A 2 -9.49 1.33 -15.72
N PHE A 3 -9.72 2.52 -15.18
CA PHE A 3 -9.24 2.90 -13.84
C PHE A 3 -9.77 2.00 -12.71
N ALA A 4 -11.05 1.63 -12.77
CA ALA A 4 -11.67 0.73 -11.79
C ALA A 4 -11.10 -0.70 -11.90
N LEU A 5 -10.85 -1.17 -13.13
CA LEU A 5 -10.19 -2.45 -13.39
C LEU A 5 -8.74 -2.47 -12.88
N VAL A 6 -7.96 -1.44 -13.18
CA VAL A 6 -6.57 -1.30 -12.71
C VAL A 6 -6.55 -1.23 -11.18
N GLY A 7 -7.45 -0.46 -10.57
CA GLY A 7 -7.57 -0.37 -9.13
C GLY A 7 -7.92 -1.71 -8.47
N ALA A 8 -8.88 -2.45 -9.04
CA ALA A 8 -9.25 -3.78 -8.56
C ALA A 8 -8.10 -4.78 -8.67
N ILE A 9 -7.35 -4.77 -9.79
CA ILE A 9 -6.16 -5.60 -9.98
C ILE A 9 -5.11 -5.27 -8.92
N VAL A 10 -4.85 -3.99 -8.66
CA VAL A 10 -3.88 -3.56 -7.64
C VAL A 10 -4.33 -4.03 -6.26
N ILE A 11 -5.61 -3.86 -5.89
CA ILE A 11 -6.15 -4.31 -4.60
C ILE A 11 -5.99 -5.82 -4.41
N LEU A 12 -6.33 -6.62 -5.44
CA LEU A 12 -6.31 -8.08 -5.36
C LEU A 12 -4.89 -8.65 -5.46
N ALA A 13 -4.03 -8.06 -6.29
CA ALA A 13 -2.68 -8.58 -6.54
C ALA A 13 -1.69 -8.20 -5.44
N SER A 14 -1.88 -7.09 -4.73
CA SER A 14 -0.88 -6.60 -3.78
C SER A 14 -0.67 -7.47 -2.54
N PRO A 15 -1.73 -8.01 -1.87
CA PRO A 15 -1.54 -8.96 -0.78
C PRO A 15 -0.84 -10.23 -1.28
N TRP A 16 -1.23 -10.70 -2.47
CA TRP A 16 -0.64 -11.89 -3.10
C TRP A 16 0.84 -11.69 -3.38
N ILE A 17 1.22 -10.59 -4.02
CA ILE A 17 2.61 -10.32 -4.39
C ILE A 17 3.48 -10.12 -3.15
N PHE A 18 2.98 -9.41 -2.15
CA PHE A 18 3.70 -9.14 -0.92
C PHE A 18 4.00 -10.40 -0.10
N LEU A 19 3.02 -11.31 -0.01
CA LEU A 19 3.13 -12.54 0.76
C LEU A 19 3.84 -13.65 -0.03
N TYR A 20 3.42 -13.90 -1.28
CA TYR A 20 3.82 -15.08 -2.06
C TYR A 20 5.25 -14.97 -2.59
N PHE A 21 5.71 -13.77 -2.99
CA PHE A 21 7.10 -13.56 -3.39
C PHE A 21 7.99 -13.19 -2.20
N SER A 22 7.78 -13.76 -1.01
CA SER A 22 8.70 -13.54 0.11
C SER A 22 10.01 -14.31 -0.11
N PRO A 23 11.19 -13.66 0.00
CA PRO A 23 12.48 -14.29 -0.20
C PRO A 23 12.78 -15.39 0.83
N SER A 24 13.73 -16.27 0.49
CA SER A 24 14.06 -17.50 1.22
C SER A 24 14.25 -17.27 2.74
N PRO A 25 13.79 -18.22 3.59
CA PRO A 25 13.77 -18.06 5.06
C PRO A 25 15.13 -17.93 5.75
N LYS A 26 16.25 -17.98 5.02
CA LYS A 26 17.61 -17.81 5.57
C LYS A 26 17.79 -16.48 6.33
N ASN A 27 17.02 -15.43 6.02
CA ASN A 27 17.08 -14.10 6.67
C ASN A 27 15.73 -13.62 7.24
N ARG A 28 14.93 -14.52 7.85
CA ARG A 28 13.63 -14.21 8.48
C ARG A 28 13.58 -12.94 9.36
N PRO A 29 14.53 -12.65 10.28
CA PRO A 29 14.43 -11.47 11.13
C PRO A 29 14.60 -10.15 10.36
N HIS A 30 15.48 -10.12 9.36
CA HIS A 30 15.68 -8.94 8.52
C HIS A 30 14.45 -8.69 7.61
N LEU A 31 13.89 -9.77 7.05
CA LEU A 31 12.67 -9.72 6.25
C LEU A 31 11.46 -9.18 7.03
N ARG A 32 11.29 -9.59 8.30
CA ARG A 32 10.21 -9.09 9.16
C ARG A 32 10.34 -7.60 9.45
N LYS A 33 11.57 -7.09 9.67
CA LYS A 33 11.80 -5.65 9.86
C LYS A 33 11.43 -4.86 8.61
N ILE A 34 11.83 -5.32 7.43
CA ILE A 34 11.50 -4.66 6.15
C ILE A 34 9.99 -4.67 5.91
N ASN A 35 9.33 -5.81 6.09
CA ASN A 35 7.87 -5.91 5.94
C ASN A 35 7.14 -5.00 6.94
N GLY A 36 7.61 -4.95 8.19
CA GLY A 36 7.08 -4.03 9.20
C GLY A 36 7.25 -2.57 8.81
N ALA A 37 8.41 -2.19 8.27
CA ALA A 37 8.66 -0.84 7.77
C ALA A 37 7.74 -0.46 6.61
N ILE A 38 7.56 -1.36 5.63
CA ILE A 38 6.65 -1.15 4.49
C ILE A 38 5.21 -0.98 4.98
N LEU A 39 4.75 -1.82 5.92
CA LEU A 39 3.41 -1.70 6.51
C LEU A 39 3.24 -0.38 7.28
N ALA A 40 4.25 0.04 8.04
CA ALA A 40 4.23 1.32 8.74
C ALA A 40 4.16 2.51 7.78
N ILE A 41 4.94 2.49 6.69
CA ILE A 41 4.89 3.51 5.64
C ILE A 41 3.50 3.53 4.98
N ALA A 42 2.93 2.37 4.66
CA ALA A 42 1.60 2.28 4.06
C ALA A 42 0.51 2.86 4.98
N ALA A 43 0.56 2.53 6.27
CA ALA A 43 -0.37 3.06 7.27
C ALA A 43 -0.22 4.58 7.45
N LEU A 44 1.02 5.08 7.55
CA LEU A 44 1.30 6.51 7.67
C LEU A 44 0.83 7.28 6.43
N ALA A 45 1.08 6.76 5.23
CA ALA A 45 0.65 7.39 3.99
C ALA A 45 -0.88 7.46 3.89
N CYS A 46 -1.60 6.41 4.29
CA CYS A 46 -3.07 6.44 4.34
C CYS A 46 -3.59 7.45 5.38
N GLY A 47 -2.95 7.54 6.55
CA GLY A 47 -3.29 8.53 7.58
C GLY A 47 -3.09 9.97 7.09
N LEU A 48 -1.94 10.26 6.45
CA LEU A 48 -1.66 11.56 5.86
C LEU A 48 -2.64 11.92 4.74
N LEU A 49 -2.96 10.95 3.87
CA LEU A 49 -3.94 11.12 2.82
C LEU A 49 -5.33 11.44 3.38
N ALA A 50 -5.77 10.73 4.43
CA ALA A 50 -7.05 10.98 5.07
C ALA A 50 -7.10 12.38 5.70
N LEU A 51 -6.02 12.82 6.34
CA LEU A 51 -5.91 14.18 6.87
C LEU A 51 -5.97 15.24 5.77
N TRP A 52 -5.25 15.01 4.67
CA TRP A 52 -5.28 15.91 3.51
C TRP A 52 -6.69 16.00 2.92
N ILE A 53 -7.36 14.87 2.66
CA ILE A 53 -8.76 14.84 2.15
C ILE A 53 -9.71 15.58 3.09
N ARG A 54 -9.58 15.36 4.41
CA ARG A 54 -10.38 16.06 5.41
C ARG A 54 -10.19 17.56 5.35
N GLN A 55 -8.95 18.03 5.19
CA GLN A 55 -8.65 19.46 5.07
C GLN A 55 -9.16 20.03 3.75
N THR A 56 -9.03 19.30 2.64
CA THR A 56 -9.49 19.73 1.32
C THR A 56 -11.00 19.86 1.23
N LEU A 57 -11.75 18.96 1.88
CA LEU A 57 -13.21 19.00 1.91
C LEU A 57 -13.75 19.90 3.03
N ALA A 58 -12.89 20.44 3.91
CA ALA A 58 -13.33 21.31 4.99
C ALA A 58 -13.97 22.58 4.43
N GLY A 59 -15.22 22.85 4.81
CA GLY A 59 -16.00 23.99 4.32
C GLY A 59 -16.74 23.75 3.01
N SER A 60 -16.66 22.54 2.42
CA SER A 60 -17.53 22.11 1.32
C SER A 60 -18.80 21.44 1.84
N GLU A 61 -19.88 21.47 1.03
CA GLU A 61 -21.13 20.74 1.32
C GLU A 61 -20.89 19.22 1.41
N ASP A 62 -19.88 18.73 0.69
CA ASP A 62 -19.49 17.32 0.64
C ASP A 62 -18.62 16.88 1.82
N PHE A 63 -18.40 17.74 2.83
CA PHE A 63 -17.54 17.38 3.96
C PHE A 63 -17.96 16.07 4.62
N GLN A 64 -19.26 15.79 4.78
CA GLN A 64 -19.71 14.54 5.42
C GLN A 64 -19.21 13.26 4.72
N TRP A 65 -18.87 13.34 3.43
CA TRP A 65 -18.35 12.23 2.63
C TRP A 65 -16.84 12.04 2.74
N TRP A 66 -16.11 12.93 3.43
CA TRP A 66 -14.65 12.85 3.56
C TRP A 66 -14.14 11.48 4.04
N PRO A 67 -14.81 10.76 4.98
CA PRO A 67 -14.34 9.44 5.40
C PRO A 67 -14.46 8.39 4.29
N ALA A 68 -15.56 8.41 3.53
CA ALA A 68 -15.79 7.48 2.44
C ALA A 68 -14.78 7.72 1.30
N VAL A 69 -14.53 8.99 0.96
CA VAL A 69 -13.52 9.39 -0.02
C VAL A 69 -12.13 8.96 0.44
N ALA A 70 -11.76 9.24 1.70
CA ALA A 70 -10.49 8.82 2.27
C ALA A 70 -10.30 7.30 2.25
N LEU A 71 -11.35 6.54 2.55
CA LEU A 71 -11.31 5.08 2.52
C LEU A 71 -11.14 4.55 1.10
N ALA A 72 -11.85 5.11 0.11
CA ALA A 72 -11.73 4.73 -1.28
C ALA A 72 -10.32 4.95 -1.85
N TYR A 73 -9.73 6.12 -1.60
CA TYR A 73 -8.36 6.38 -2.04
C TYR A 73 -7.31 5.57 -1.26
N SER A 74 -7.51 5.37 0.05
CA SER A 74 -6.61 4.54 0.87
C SER A 74 -6.64 3.07 0.43
N ALA A 75 -7.80 2.58 -0.01
CA ALA A 75 -7.94 1.22 -0.55
C ALA A 75 -7.08 1.00 -1.81
N LEU A 76 -6.76 2.05 -2.58
CA LEU A 76 -5.84 1.98 -3.71
C LEU A 76 -4.39 2.24 -3.31
N LEU A 77 -4.17 3.21 -2.42
CA LEU A 77 -2.84 3.63 -2.00
C LEU A 77 -2.12 2.53 -1.21
N PHE A 78 -2.81 1.90 -0.24
CA PHE A 78 -2.24 0.87 0.60
C PHE A 78 -1.66 -0.32 -0.20
N PRO A 79 -2.42 -0.98 -1.09
CA PRO A 79 -1.89 -2.05 -1.92
C PRO A 79 -0.78 -1.57 -2.86
N THR A 80 -0.88 -0.36 -3.42
CA THR A 80 0.19 0.21 -4.27
C THR A 80 1.53 0.30 -3.51
N ILE A 81 1.51 0.74 -2.26
CA ILE A 81 2.71 0.81 -1.43
C ILE A 81 3.24 -0.59 -1.11
N LEU A 82 2.36 -1.56 -0.82
CA LEU A 82 2.77 -2.94 -0.61
C LEU A 82 3.41 -3.55 -1.87
N LEU A 83 2.84 -3.28 -3.05
CA LEU A 83 3.37 -3.72 -4.33
C LEU A 83 4.77 -3.15 -4.57
N ILE A 84 4.94 -1.82 -4.46
CA ILE A 84 6.22 -1.15 -4.63
C ILE A 84 7.24 -1.67 -3.60
N GLY A 85 6.85 -1.77 -2.33
CA GLY A 85 7.71 -2.30 -1.28
C GLY A 85 8.11 -3.75 -1.51
N GLY A 86 7.19 -4.59 -1.99
CA GLY A 86 7.45 -5.97 -2.39
C GLY A 86 8.42 -6.07 -3.56
N LEU A 87 8.25 -5.23 -4.60
CA LEU A 87 9.16 -5.16 -5.74
C LEU A 87 10.56 -4.72 -5.31
N ILE A 88 10.69 -3.64 -4.53
CA ILE A 88 11.99 -3.17 -4.02
C ILE A 88 12.66 -4.26 -3.19
N ARG A 89 11.90 -4.88 -2.28
CA ARG A 89 12.39 -5.97 -1.44
C ARG A 89 12.93 -7.14 -2.28
N ASN A 90 12.20 -7.56 -3.30
CA ASN A 90 12.52 -8.77 -4.06
C ASN A 90 13.57 -8.54 -5.15
N PHE A 91 13.63 -7.35 -5.76
CA PHE A 91 14.55 -7.08 -6.87
C PHE A 91 15.81 -6.34 -6.42
N TYR A 92 15.77 -5.54 -5.35
CA TYR A 92 16.92 -4.75 -4.90
C TYR A 92 17.56 -5.26 -3.60
N LEU A 93 16.75 -5.62 -2.58
CA LEU A 93 17.28 -6.01 -1.26
C LEU A 93 17.64 -7.49 -1.16
N PHE A 94 16.80 -8.34 -1.75
CA PHE A 94 17.02 -9.78 -1.82
C PHE A 94 16.94 -10.25 -3.27
N PRO A 95 17.83 -9.77 -4.16
CA PRO A 95 17.95 -10.35 -5.48
C PRO A 95 18.45 -11.78 -5.28
N ASP A 96 17.54 -12.74 -5.21
CA ASP A 96 17.88 -14.16 -5.30
C ASP A 96 18.46 -14.34 -6.71
N ARG A 97 19.80 -14.25 -6.80
CA ARG A 97 20.56 -14.81 -7.91
C ARG A 97 20.32 -16.31 -7.86
N LYS A 98 19.29 -16.76 -8.58
CA LYS A 98 19.39 -18.09 -9.20
C LYS A 98 20.55 -18.07 -10.18
#